data_AF-A3MTN1-F1
#
_entry.id   AF-A3MTN1-F1
#
_cell.length_a   1.000
_cell.length_b   1.000
_cell.length_c   1.000
_cell.angle_alpha   90.00
_cell.angle_beta   90.00
_cell.angle_gamma   90.00
#
_symmetry.space_group_name_H-M   'P 1'
#
loop_
_entity.id
_entity.type
_entity.pdbx_description
1 polymer ?
#
loop_
_entity_poly.entity_id
_entity_poly.type
_entity_poly.pdbx_seq_one_letter_code
_entity_poly.pdbx_strand_id
1 'polypeptide(L)'
;MARFNLCIGNFNLADRNHVEAAVATTYRCPLCGGALELMEDGRYLWFGCWRCKIYVRREKGELAKKFVDYRRRRFMWSQMMEELYRIFMSPVG
;
A
#
# COMPACT_ATOMS: atom_id res chain seq x y z
N MET A 1 -8.09 6.88 21.75
CA MET A 1 -6.88 6.33 21.09
C MET A 1 -7.32 5.25 20.11
N ALA A 2 -7.37 5.56 18.82
CA ALA A 2 -7.78 4.59 17.80
C ALA A 2 -6.63 3.61 17.52
N ARG A 3 -6.80 2.36 17.95
CA ARG A 3 -5.94 1.23 17.55
C ARG A 3 -6.24 0.91 16.08
N PHE A 4 -5.44 1.43 15.17
CA PHE A 4 -5.43 0.95 13.79
C PHE A 4 -4.59 -0.31 13.75
N ASN A 5 -5.25 -1.47 13.67
CA ASN A 5 -4.57 -2.75 13.46
C ASN A 5 -3.77 -2.67 12.14
N LEU A 6 -2.45 -2.50 12.27
CA LEU A 6 -1.48 -2.65 11.20
C LEU A 6 -1.49 -4.12 10.78
N CYS A 7 -2.33 -4.46 9.80
CA CYS A 7 -2.20 -5.73 9.09
C CYS A 7 -0.95 -5.66 8.21
N ILE A 8 0.23 -5.78 8.82
CA ILE A 8 1.47 -6.18 8.14
C ILE A 8 1.27 -7.66 7.80
N GLY A 9 0.60 -7.90 6.67
CA GLY A 9 0.34 -9.25 6.19
C GLY A 9 1.60 -9.81 5.52
N ASN A 10 1.92 -11.07 5.79
CA ASN A 10 2.77 -11.86 4.91
C ASN A 10 2.05 -11.96 3.56
N PHE A 11 2.49 -11.20 2.56
CA PHE A 11 1.97 -11.33 1.19
C PHE A 11 2.39 -12.69 0.66
N ASN A 12 1.42 -13.56 0.42
CA ASN A 12 1.68 -14.92 0.00
C ASN A 12 1.89 -14.93 -1.52
N LEU A 13 2.78 -15.79 -2.04
CA LEU A 13 3.06 -15.83 -3.48
C LEU A 13 1.80 -16.09 -4.33
N ALA A 14 0.81 -16.77 -3.75
CA ALA A 14 -0.48 -17.07 -4.38
C ALA A 14 -1.31 -15.81 -4.71
N ASP A 15 -1.14 -14.72 -3.94
CA ASP A 15 -1.83 -13.46 -4.20
C ASP A 15 -1.35 -12.83 -5.52
N ARG A 16 -0.10 -13.08 -5.94
CA ARG A 16 0.47 -12.48 -7.15
C ARG A 16 -0.19 -12.96 -8.45
N ASN A 17 -0.76 -14.17 -8.47
CA ASN A 17 -1.50 -14.66 -9.64
C ASN A 17 -2.88 -13.99 -9.79
N HIS A 18 -3.35 -13.28 -8.75
CA HIS A 18 -4.59 -12.49 -8.76
C HIS A 18 -4.30 -10.97 -8.72
N VAL A 19 -3.03 -10.57 -8.73
CA VAL A 19 -2.66 -9.17 -8.87
C VAL A 19 -2.91 -8.76 -10.31
N GLU A 20 -3.85 -7.84 -10.49
CA GLU A 20 -4.23 -7.31 -11.80
C GLU A 20 -3.14 -6.36 -12.32
N ALA A 21 -2.49 -5.62 -11.42
CA ALA A 21 -1.41 -4.71 -11.77
C ALA A 21 -0.39 -4.58 -10.63
N ALA A 22 0.90 -4.52 -11.01
CA ALA A 22 2.01 -4.22 -10.12
C ALA A 22 2.86 -3.11 -10.73
N VAL A 23 3.06 -2.02 -9.98
CA VAL A 23 3.82 -0.84 -10.43
C VAL A 23 4.94 -0.56 -9.43
N ALA A 24 6.17 -0.48 -9.94
CA ALA A 24 7.31 -0.04 -9.15
C ALA A 24 7.22 1.46 -8.86
N THR A 25 7.50 1.84 -7.62
CA THR A 25 7.44 3.23 -7.16
C THR A 25 8.84 3.80 -6.99
N THR A 26 8.93 5.13 -6.79
CA THR A 26 10.19 5.81 -6.48
C THR A 26 10.66 5.56 -5.04
N TYR A 27 9.78 5.07 -4.15
CA TYR A 27 10.12 4.79 -2.76
C TYR A 27 11.03 3.56 -2.63
N ARG A 28 11.92 3.62 -1.66
CA ARG A 28 12.91 2.56 -1.40
C ARG A 28 12.64 1.87 -0.07
N CYS A 29 12.79 0.55 -0.07
CA CYS A 29 12.76 -0.25 1.13
C CYS A 29 13.97 0.07 2.01
N PRO A 30 13.79 0.45 3.28
CA PRO A 30 14.90 0.77 4.17
C PRO A 30 15.74 -0.46 4.55
N LEU A 31 15.20 -1.69 4.37
CA LEU A 31 15.89 -2.92 4.75
C LEU A 31 16.82 -3.45 3.65
N CYS A 32 16.42 -3.37 2.38
CA CYS A 32 17.19 -3.97 1.28
C CYS A 32 17.49 -3.02 0.12
N GLY A 33 17.07 -1.74 0.21
CA GLY A 33 17.23 -0.74 -0.86
C GLY A 33 16.40 -1.00 -2.14
N GLY A 34 15.62 -2.09 -2.18
CA GLY A 34 14.74 -2.40 -3.31
C GLY A 34 13.67 -1.34 -3.53
N ALA A 35 13.18 -1.20 -4.76
CA ALA A 35 12.01 -0.38 -5.04
C ALA A 35 10.78 -0.97 -4.34
N LEU A 36 9.98 -0.11 -3.71
CA LEU A 36 8.68 -0.50 -3.20
C LEU A 36 7.69 -0.58 -4.36
N GLU A 37 6.79 -1.53 -4.30
CA GLU A 37 5.78 -1.82 -5.32
C GLU A 37 4.40 -1.50 -4.78
N LEU A 38 3.56 -0.96 -5.66
CA LEU A 38 2.13 -0.84 -5.48
C LEU A 38 1.47 -1.96 -6.29
N MET A 39 0.70 -2.81 -5.63
CA MET A 39 -0.01 -3.93 -6.25
C MET A 39 -1.48 -3.84 -5.91
N GLU A 40 -2.33 -4.29 -6.82
CA GLU A 40 -3.77 -4.28 -6.60
C GLU A 40 -4.48 -5.52 -7.18
N ASP A 41 -5.60 -5.88 -6.56
CA ASP A 41 -6.58 -6.85 -7.04
C ASP A 41 -7.98 -6.21 -7.04
N GLY A 42 -9.05 -6.97 -7.25
CA GLY A 42 -10.42 -6.44 -7.26
C GLY A 42 -10.87 -5.71 -5.97
N ARG A 43 -10.21 -5.88 -4.82
CA ARG A 43 -10.68 -5.34 -3.52
C ARG A 43 -9.63 -4.59 -2.71
N TYR A 44 -8.38 -5.01 -2.78
CA TYR A 44 -7.28 -4.57 -1.95
C TYR A 44 -6.18 -3.92 -2.78
N LEU A 45 -5.43 -3.09 -2.09
CA LEU A 45 -4.20 -2.49 -2.55
C LEU A 45 -3.11 -2.80 -1.52
N TRP A 46 -1.98 -3.28 -2.03
CA TRP A 46 -0.78 -3.60 -1.26
C TRP A 46 0.34 -2.65 -1.65
N PHE A 47 1.00 -2.10 -0.66
CA PHE A 47 2.18 -1.27 -0.84
C PHE A 47 3.34 -1.84 -0.02
N GLY A 48 4.44 -2.20 -0.65
CA GLY A 48 5.54 -2.79 0.09
C GLY A 48 6.68 -3.36 -0.74
N CYS A 49 7.52 -4.16 -0.09
CA CYS A 49 8.76 -4.65 -0.67
C CYS A 49 8.66 -6.14 -1.01
N TRP A 50 8.76 -6.47 -2.30
CA TRP A 50 8.81 -7.86 -2.76
C TRP A 50 9.95 -8.69 -2.17
N ARG A 51 11.13 -8.09 -2.01
CA ARG A 51 12.33 -8.79 -1.52
C ARG A 51 12.22 -9.10 -0.03
N CYS A 52 11.72 -8.15 0.77
CA CYS A 52 11.60 -8.29 2.22
C CYS A 52 10.26 -8.88 2.69
N LYS A 53 9.29 -9.02 1.77
CA LYS A 53 7.94 -9.55 2.04
C LYS A 53 7.13 -8.74 3.07
N ILE A 54 7.45 -7.46 3.25
CA ILE A 54 6.73 -6.54 4.13
C ILE A 54 5.78 -5.71 3.30
N TYR A 55 4.50 -5.64 3.70
CA TYR A 55 3.49 -4.90 2.97
C TYR A 55 2.47 -4.25 3.91
N VAL A 56 2.00 -3.08 3.48
CA VAL A 56 0.81 -2.43 3.98
C VAL A 56 -0.36 -2.85 3.09
N ARG A 57 -1.37 -3.50 3.66
CA ARG A 57 -2.63 -3.84 2.97
C ARG A 57 -3.74 -2.86 3.34
N ARG A 58 -4.47 -2.34 2.35
CA ARG A 58 -5.66 -1.51 2.54
C ARG A 58 -6.76 -1.89 1.57
N GLU A 59 -8.01 -1.70 1.98
CA GLU A 59 -9.16 -1.90 1.09
C GLU A 59 -9.32 -0.68 0.17
N LYS A 60 -9.53 -0.91 -1.13
CA LYS A 60 -9.68 0.16 -2.13
C LYS A 60 -10.83 1.10 -1.79
N GLY A 61 -11.93 0.56 -1.25
CA GLY A 61 -13.11 1.35 -0.85
C GLY A 61 -12.81 2.36 0.27
N GLU A 62 -11.95 2.00 1.23
CA GLU A 62 -11.52 2.93 2.28
C GLU A 62 -10.60 4.02 1.74
N LEU A 63 -9.66 3.64 0.87
CA LEU A 63 -8.76 4.59 0.19
C LEU A 63 -9.56 5.56 -0.69
N ALA A 64 -10.53 5.07 -1.45
CA ALA A 64 -11.43 5.88 -2.26
C ALA A 64 -12.16 6.93 -1.43
N LYS A 65 -12.80 6.52 -0.33
CA LYS A 65 -13.51 7.46 0.56
C LYS A 65 -12.59 8.53 1.15
N LYS A 66 -11.33 8.18 1.42
CA LYS A 66 -10.38 9.06 2.10
C LYS A 66 -9.64 10.02 1.15
N PHE A 67 -9.30 9.57 -0.05
CA PHE A 67 -8.41 10.28 -0.96
C PHE A 67 -9.08 10.75 -2.25
N VAL A 68 -10.40 10.58 -2.40
CA VAL A 68 -11.11 11.21 -3.52
C VAL A 68 -11.55 12.62 -3.14
N ASP A 69 -11.16 13.59 -3.97
CA ASP A 69 -11.76 14.91 -3.98
C ASP A 69 -13.02 14.86 -4.85
N TYR A 70 -14.18 14.70 -4.19
CA TYR A 70 -15.47 14.67 -4.87
C TYR A 70 -15.83 15.98 -5.58
N ARG A 71 -15.33 17.13 -5.09
CA ARG A 71 -15.60 18.43 -5.71
C ARG A 71 -14.85 18.58 -7.01
N ARG A 72 -13.59 18.13 -7.04
CA ARG A 72 -12.72 18.18 -8.22
C ARG A 72 -12.77 16.92 -9.09
N ARG A 73 -13.51 15.90 -8.66
CA ARG A 73 -13.61 14.57 -9.31
C ARG A 73 -12.24 13.95 -9.58
N ARG A 74 -11.34 14.04 -8.59
CA ARG A 74 -9.95 13.59 -8.72
C ARG A 74 -9.55 12.72 -7.55
N PHE A 75 -8.77 11.69 -7.83
CA PHE A 75 -8.13 10.88 -6.80
C PHE A 75 -6.77 11.48 -6.44
N MET A 76 -6.52 11.68 -5.15
CA MET A 76 -5.31 12.31 -4.61
C MET A 76 -4.21 11.28 -4.41
N TRP A 77 -3.67 10.76 -5.52
CA TRP A 77 -2.65 9.71 -5.54
C TRP A 77 -1.44 10.03 -4.66
N SER A 78 -0.89 11.25 -4.76
CA SER A 78 0.31 11.64 -4.00
C SER A 78 0.10 11.54 -2.49
N GLN A 79 -1.04 12.00 -1.98
CA GLN A 79 -1.36 11.94 -0.55
C GLN A 79 -1.57 10.51 -0.07
N MET A 80 -2.25 9.68 -0.89
CA MET A 80 -2.39 8.26 -0.59
C MET A 80 -1.02 7.57 -0.49
N MET A 81 -0.14 7.83 -1.46
CA MET A 81 1.20 7.24 -1.51
C MET A 81 2.07 7.68 -0.32
N GLU A 82 2.05 8.96 0.05
CA GLU A 82 2.75 9.46 1.24
C GLU A 82 2.26 8.78 2.51
N GLU A 83 0.94 8.59 2.65
CA GLU A 83 0.39 7.92 3.82
C GLU A 83 0.78 6.45 3.88
N LEU A 84 0.66 5.72 2.77
CA LEU A 84 1.08 4.32 2.69
C LEU A 84 2.56 4.16 3.01
N TYR A 85 3.41 5.05 2.50
CA TYR A 85 4.83 5.05 2.80
C TYR A 85 5.12 5.35 4.28
N ARG A 86 4.43 6.34 4.87
CA ARG A 86 4.55 6.64 6.30
C ARG A 86 4.15 5.45 7.18
N ILE A 87 3.07 4.75 6.83
CA ILE A 87 2.63 3.54 7.53
C ILE A 87 3.68 2.43 7.38
N PHE A 88 4.18 2.22 6.17
CA PHE A 88 5.21 1.22 5.89
C PHE A 88 6.51 1.47 6.68
N MET A 89 6.91 2.74 6.81
CA MET A 89 8.08 3.18 7.57
C MET A 89 7.88 3.19 9.09
N SER A 90 6.66 2.96 9.57
CA SER A 90 6.35 2.88 10.98
C SER A 90 6.23 1.40 11.38
N PRO A 91 7.34 0.67 11.63
CA PRO A 91 7.26 -0.65 12.24
C PRO A 91 6.59 -0.46 13.60
N VAL A 92 5.39 -1.03 13.75
CA VAL A 92 4.65 -1.28 14.99
C VAL A 92 5.27 -0.64 16.24
N GLY A 93 4.66 0.45 16.71
CA GLY A 93 4.67 0.76 18.15
C GLY A 93 3.70 -0.17 18.88
#